data_AF-A0A3M1AXW4-F1
#
_entry.id   AF-A0A3M1AXW4-F1
#
_cell.length_a   1.000
_cell.length_b   1.000
_cell.length_c   1.000
_cell.angle_alpha   90.00
_cell.angle_beta   90.00
_cell.angle_gamma   90.00
#
_symmetry.space_group_name_H-M   'P 1'
#
loop_
_entity.id
_entity.type
_entity.pdbx_description
1 polymer ?
#
loop_
_entity_poly.entity_id
_entity_poly.type
_entity_poly.pdbx_seq_one_letter_code
_entity_poly.pdbx_strand_id
1 'polypeptide(L)'
;MLVIGQFLFLLVLGVMLFAFYQVFPEKLHITRNDEIFPLFIAHELPAGIGGILIAAIFAAAMSTLSSSLNSLASSTIMDWVKPYFKPDWTAQQELLYSRFTTVGWAILLILVAIVAGNWGNVLEAGLKIASFTYGSLLGAFLLGLSSRKLGQTEAIIAMLVGLVTMLWVSTTAVAWPWYVAIGATATFVAGHLAYVLLSRPGKSRAAR
;
A
#
# COMPACT_ATOMS: atom_id res chain seq x y z
N MET A 1 -0.71 -17.17 -13.53
CA MET A 1 0.38 -18.18 -13.47
C MET A 1 1.64 -17.61 -12.82
N LEU A 2 2.13 -16.42 -13.20
CA LEU A 2 3.32 -15.80 -12.60
C LEU A 2 3.25 -15.64 -11.07
N VAL A 3 2.14 -15.11 -10.55
CA VAL A 3 1.96 -14.85 -9.11
C VAL A 3 2.02 -16.13 -8.27
N ILE A 4 1.32 -17.18 -8.70
CA ILE A 4 1.35 -18.48 -8.02
C ILE A 4 2.77 -19.05 -8.03
N GLY A 5 3.48 -18.93 -9.16
CA GLY A 5 4.88 -19.33 -9.26
C GLY A 5 5.79 -18.57 -8.29
N GLN A 6 5.62 -17.25 -8.16
CA GLN A 6 6.36 -16.44 -7.20
C GLN A 6 6.09 -16.87 -5.75
N PHE A 7 4.83 -17.08 -5.36
CA PHE A 7 4.51 -17.53 -4.00
C PHE A 7 5.05 -18.93 -3.71
N LEU A 8 4.96 -19.86 -4.67
CA LEU A 8 5.55 -21.19 -4.53
C LEU A 8 7.07 -21.10 -4.36
N PHE A 9 7.74 -20.29 -5.17
CA PHE A 9 9.18 -20.07 -5.07
C PHE A 9 9.58 -19.52 -3.70
N LEU A 10 8.89 -18.48 -3.21
CA LEU A 10 9.15 -17.91 -1.88
C LEU A 10 8.86 -18.90 -0.75
N LEU A 11 7.82 -19.73 -0.88
CA LEU A 11 7.49 -20.76 0.09
C LEU A 11 8.57 -21.84 0.15
N VAL A 12 9.04 -22.32 -1.01
CA VAL A 12 10.15 -23.29 -1.08
C VAL A 12 11.41 -22.70 -0.46
N LEU A 13 11.77 -21.45 -0.79
CA LEU A 13 12.92 -20.77 -0.17
C LEU A 13 12.76 -20.67 1.35
N GLY A 14 11.58 -20.29 1.84
CA GLY A 14 11.30 -20.21 3.27
C GLY A 14 11.46 -21.55 3.98
N VAL A 15 10.93 -22.63 3.39
CA VAL A 15 11.09 -24.00 3.91
C VAL A 15 12.56 -24.44 3.91
N MET A 16 13.32 -24.12 2.85
CA MET A 16 14.75 -24.44 2.77
C MET A 16 15.55 -23.72 3.85
N LEU A 17 15.30 -22.42 4.07
CA LEU A 17 15.95 -21.65 5.13
C LEU A 17 15.59 -22.18 6.52
N PHE A 18 14.31 -22.52 6.73
CA PHE A 18 13.86 -23.14 7.96
C PHE A 18 14.58 -24.47 8.24
N ALA A 19 14.66 -25.36 7.24
CA ALA A 19 15.38 -26.62 7.36
C ALA A 19 16.89 -26.40 7.62
N PHE A 20 17.51 -25.42 6.96
CA PHE A 20 18.92 -25.08 7.15
C PHE A 20 19.23 -24.65 8.58
N TYR A 21 18.45 -23.71 9.15
CA TYR A 21 18.66 -23.23 10.51
C TYR A 21 18.23 -24.21 11.60
N GLN A 22 17.44 -25.24 11.27
CA GLN A 22 17.24 -26.37 12.19
C GLN A 22 18.49 -27.25 12.32
N VAL A 23 19.28 -27.40 11.26
CA VAL A 23 20.53 -28.17 11.28
C VAL A 23 21.67 -27.36 11.91
N PHE A 24 21.68 -26.04 11.69
CA PHE A 24 22.71 -25.13 12.21
C PHE A 24 22.11 -24.01 13.09
N PRO A 25 21.55 -24.35 14.27
CA PRO A 25 20.87 -23.37 15.12
C PRO A 25 21.83 -22.30 15.66
N GLU A 26 23.10 -22.64 15.89
CA GLU A 26 24.13 -21.72 16.38
C GLU A 26 24.44 -20.57 15.41
N LYS A 27 24.07 -20.70 14.13
CA LYS A 27 24.28 -19.65 13.12
C LYS A 27 23.18 -18.59 13.13
N LEU A 28 22.07 -18.86 13.80
CA LEU A 28 20.90 -17.99 13.80
C LEU A 28 20.95 -16.99 14.95
N HIS A 29 21.67 -15.89 14.75
CA HIS A 29 21.71 -14.75 15.68
C HIS A 29 20.85 -13.60 15.15
N ILE A 30 19.53 -13.70 15.35
CA ILE A 30 18.58 -12.67 14.90
C ILE A 30 17.76 -12.12 16.05
N THR A 31 17.36 -10.86 15.93
CA THR A 31 16.39 -10.25 16.85
C THR A 31 14.99 -10.26 16.22
N ARG A 32 14.91 -10.30 14.88
CA ARG A 32 13.65 -10.22 14.12
C ARG A 32 13.60 -11.21 12.97
N ASN A 33 12.41 -11.70 12.67
CA ASN A 33 12.19 -12.67 11.59
C ASN A 33 12.58 -12.12 10.21
N ASP A 34 12.49 -10.80 10.00
CA ASP A 34 12.81 -10.16 8.71
C ASP A 34 14.32 -10.16 8.41
N GLU A 35 15.18 -10.49 9.39
CA GLU A 35 16.64 -10.54 9.27
C GLU A 35 17.16 -11.88 8.72
N ILE A 36 16.34 -12.94 8.72
CA ILE A 36 16.75 -14.30 8.34
C ILE A 36 17.35 -14.34 6.93
N PHE A 37 16.67 -13.68 5.99
CA PHE A 37 17.05 -13.70 4.57
C PHE A 37 18.32 -12.88 4.29
N PRO A 38 18.44 -11.61 4.75
CA PRO A 38 19.69 -10.86 4.67
C PRO A 38 20.88 -11.56 5.36
N LEU A 39 20.67 -12.16 6.53
CA LEU A 39 21.73 -12.85 7.28
C LEU A 39 22.31 -14.02 6.46
N PHE A 40 21.43 -14.83 5.86
CA PHE A 40 21.83 -15.95 5.02
C PHE A 40 22.63 -15.49 3.80
N ILE A 41 22.18 -14.43 3.11
CA ILE A 41 22.89 -13.88 1.95
C ILE A 41 24.28 -13.37 2.33
N ALA A 42 24.39 -12.71 3.48
CA ALA A 42 25.64 -12.08 3.91
C ALA A 42 26.69 -13.10 4.40
N HIS A 43 26.27 -14.18 5.07
CA HIS A 43 27.19 -15.09 5.77
C HIS A 43 27.34 -16.47 5.13
N GLU A 44 26.32 -16.96 4.43
CA GLU A 44 26.32 -18.35 3.93
C GLU A 44 26.57 -18.46 2.43
N LEU A 45 26.42 -17.36 1.67
CA LEU A 45 26.69 -17.36 0.23
C LEU A 45 28.16 -17.05 -0.10
N PRO A 46 28.70 -17.67 -1.16
CA PRO A 46 30.03 -17.32 -1.65
C PRO A 46 30.16 -15.85 -2.01
N ALA A 47 31.36 -15.30 -1.78
CA ALA A 47 31.73 -13.98 -2.26
C ALA A 47 31.47 -13.86 -3.78
N GLY A 48 30.99 -12.71 -4.23
CA GLY A 48 30.50 -12.50 -5.58
C GLY A 48 28.99 -12.73 -5.71
N ILE A 49 28.49 -13.94 -5.42
CA ILE A 49 27.04 -14.25 -5.52
C ILE A 49 26.25 -13.44 -4.50
N GLY A 50 26.70 -13.40 -3.25
CA GLY A 50 26.06 -12.59 -2.21
C GLY A 50 26.03 -11.09 -2.58
N GLY A 51 27.12 -10.58 -3.16
CA GLY A 51 27.21 -9.20 -3.63
C GLY A 51 26.23 -8.88 -4.76
N ILE A 52 26.11 -9.77 -5.75
CA ILE A 52 25.16 -9.64 -6.86
C ILE A 52 23.71 -9.64 -6.33
N LEU A 53 23.37 -10.51 -5.39
CA LEU A 53 22.03 -10.57 -4.82
C LEU A 53 21.70 -9.30 -4.02
N ILE A 54 22.62 -8.82 -3.18
CA ILE A 54 22.44 -7.56 -2.45
C ILE A 54 22.24 -6.40 -3.45
N ALA A 55 23.06 -6.32 -4.49
CA ALA A 55 22.91 -5.31 -5.53
C ALA A 55 21.56 -5.41 -6.25
N ALA A 56 21.09 -6.61 -6.58
CA ALA A 56 19.79 -6.84 -7.20
C ALA A 56 18.62 -6.42 -6.29
N ILE A 57 18.70 -6.70 -4.99
CA ILE A 57 17.69 -6.28 -4.00
C ILE A 57 17.65 -4.75 -3.91
N PHE A 58 18.81 -4.09 -3.83
CA PHE A 58 18.87 -2.62 -3.83
C PHE A 58 18.31 -2.03 -5.13
N ALA A 59 18.66 -2.60 -6.29
CA ALA A 59 18.13 -2.14 -7.57
C ALA A 59 16.60 -2.26 -7.64
N ALA A 60 16.03 -3.39 -7.19
CA ALA A 60 14.59 -3.60 -7.13
C ALA A 60 13.90 -2.63 -6.14
N ALA A 61 14.50 -2.41 -4.97
CA ALA A 61 14.00 -1.47 -3.97
C ALA A 61 14.03 -0.03 -4.50
N MET A 62 15.13 0.40 -5.13
CA MET A 62 15.27 1.73 -5.73
C MET A 62 14.26 1.96 -6.87
N SER A 63 13.98 0.95 -7.69
CA SER A 63 12.96 1.03 -8.75
C SER A 63 11.56 1.28 -8.18
N THR A 64 11.19 0.54 -7.12
CA THR A 64 9.89 0.70 -6.44
C THR A 64 9.81 2.04 -5.71
N LEU A 65 10.90 2.46 -5.06
CA LEU A 65 10.96 3.73 -4.34
C LEU A 65 10.89 4.93 -5.29
N SER A 66 11.59 4.89 -6.43
CA SER A 66 11.55 5.94 -7.44
C SER A 66 10.16 6.11 -8.04
N SER A 67 9.51 5.00 -8.40
CA SER A 67 8.13 5.05 -8.93
C SER A 67 7.13 5.55 -7.89
N SER A 68 7.24 5.11 -6.63
CA SER A 68 6.39 5.58 -5.53
C SER A 68 6.56 7.07 -5.27
N LEU A 69 7.79 7.57 -5.20
CA LEU A 69 8.10 8.99 -5.01
C LEU A 69 7.57 9.85 -6.17
N ASN A 70 7.73 9.38 -7.40
CA ASN A 70 7.22 10.09 -8.58
C ASN A 70 5.68 10.16 -8.57
N SER A 71 4.99 9.06 -8.24
CA SER A 71 3.54 9.03 -8.12
C SER A 71 3.04 9.93 -6.99
N LEU A 72 3.69 9.93 -5.83
CA LEU A 72 3.36 10.82 -4.71
C LEU A 72 3.52 12.29 -5.11
N ALA A 73 4.67 12.68 -5.68
CA ALA A 73 4.90 14.05 -6.13
C ALA A 73 3.90 14.48 -7.21
N SER A 74 3.61 13.61 -8.18
CA SER A 74 2.64 13.88 -9.23
C SER A 74 1.22 14.05 -8.69
N SER A 75 0.76 13.14 -7.82
CA SER A 75 -0.56 13.24 -7.19
C SER A 75 -0.69 14.49 -6.32
N THR A 76 0.34 14.86 -5.54
CA THR A 76 0.34 16.10 -4.77
C THR A 76 0.19 17.33 -5.68
N ILE A 77 0.94 17.42 -6.78
CA ILE A 77 0.86 18.58 -7.68
C ILE A 77 -0.46 18.61 -8.44
N MET A 78 -0.87 17.49 -9.03
CA MET A 78 -2.01 17.41 -9.92
C MET A 78 -3.35 17.44 -9.18
N ASP A 79 -3.43 16.79 -8.02
CA ASP A 79 -4.69 16.64 -7.29
C ASP A 79 -4.87 17.71 -6.20
N TRP A 80 -3.76 18.24 -5.63
CA TRP A 80 -3.82 19.23 -4.56
C TRP A 80 -3.31 20.61 -5.00
N VAL A 81 -2.13 20.73 -5.59
CA VAL A 81 -1.57 22.08 -5.83
C VAL A 81 -2.30 22.79 -6.97
N LYS A 82 -2.45 22.15 -8.13
CA LYS A 82 -3.07 22.76 -9.30
C LYS A 82 -4.56 23.11 -9.09
N PRO A 83 -5.41 22.23 -8.55
CA PRO A 83 -6.83 22.54 -8.42
C PRO A 83 -7.12 23.66 -7.41
N TYR A 84 -6.35 23.72 -6.32
CA TYR A 84 -6.59 24.66 -5.22
C TYR A 84 -5.91 26.01 -5.44
N PHE A 85 -4.64 26.03 -5.88
CA PHE A 85 -3.88 27.28 -6.02
C PHE A 85 -3.91 27.85 -7.45
N LYS A 86 -4.33 27.06 -8.44
CA LYS A 86 -4.36 27.44 -9.88
C LYS A 86 -3.12 28.22 -10.33
N PRO A 87 -1.91 27.72 -10.04
CA PRO A 87 -0.70 28.45 -10.40
C PRO A 87 -0.54 28.49 -11.92
N ASP A 88 -0.15 29.65 -12.44
CA ASP A 88 0.22 29.83 -13.85
C ASP A 88 1.70 29.48 -14.02
N TRP A 89 2.01 28.18 -13.99
CA TRP A 89 3.38 27.68 -14.08
C TRP A 89 3.75 27.29 -15.51
N THR A 90 4.97 27.65 -15.91
CA THR A 90 5.59 27.05 -17.10
C THR A 90 5.96 25.59 -16.84
N ALA A 91 6.13 24.80 -17.90
CA ALA A 91 6.54 23.39 -17.78
C ALA A 91 7.86 23.20 -16.98
N GLN A 92 8.77 24.17 -17.06
CA GLN A 92 10.03 24.16 -16.31
C GLN A 92 9.80 24.38 -14.81
N GLN A 93 8.90 25.31 -14.46
CA GLN A 93 8.53 25.57 -13.07
C GLN A 93 7.78 24.37 -12.48
N GLU A 94 6.85 23.77 -13.23
CA GLU A 94 6.14 22.56 -12.79
C GLU A 94 7.11 21.41 -12.49
N LEU A 95 8.10 21.18 -13.36
CA LEU A 95 9.15 20.19 -13.12
C LEU A 95 9.97 20.52 -11.87
N LEU A 96 10.30 21.79 -11.66
CA LEU A 96 11.06 22.23 -10.49
C LEU A 96 10.28 21.98 -9.18
N TYR A 97 9.00 22.35 -9.14
CA TYR A 97 8.12 22.09 -7.99
C TYR A 97 7.91 20.59 -7.77
N SER A 98 7.83 19.79 -8.84
CA SER A 98 7.75 18.33 -8.75
C SER A 98 9.00 17.71 -8.12
N ARG A 99 10.19 18.22 -8.45
CA ARG A 99 11.44 17.81 -7.82
C ARG A 99 11.48 18.17 -6.34
N PHE A 100 11.06 19.39 -5.96
CA PHE A 100 10.98 19.77 -4.54
C PHE A 100 9.99 18.91 -3.76
N THR A 101 8.82 18.63 -4.35
CA THR A 101 7.81 17.77 -3.74
C THR A 101 8.32 16.34 -3.57
N THR A 102 9.06 15.83 -4.56
CA THR A 102 9.75 14.52 -4.48
C THR A 102 10.73 14.48 -3.30
N VAL A 103 11.54 15.52 -3.12
CA VAL A 103 12.48 15.60 -1.98
C VAL A 103 11.73 15.65 -0.64
N GLY A 104 10.62 16.41 -0.57
CA GLY A 104 9.78 16.46 0.62
C GLY A 104 9.21 15.08 1.00
N TRP A 105 8.66 14.35 0.02
CA TRP A 105 8.20 12.98 0.23
C TRP A 105 9.33 12.01 0.60
N ALA A 106 10.52 12.16 0.01
CA ALA A 106 11.67 11.33 0.36
C ALA A 106 12.07 11.51 1.84
N ILE A 107 12.12 12.76 2.32
CA ILE A 107 12.39 13.06 3.73
C ILE A 107 11.31 12.44 4.63
N LEU A 108 10.03 12.60 4.27
CA LEU A 108 8.92 12.03 5.04
C LEU A 108 9.01 10.49 5.11
N LEU A 109 9.28 9.83 3.99
CA LEU A 109 9.45 8.37 3.95
C LEU A 109 10.64 7.90 4.79
N ILE A 110 11.75 8.64 4.81
CA ILE A 110 12.90 8.35 5.69
C ILE A 110 12.49 8.44 7.17
N LEU A 111 11.75 9.49 7.55
CA LEU A 111 11.26 9.63 8.93
C LEU A 111 10.34 8.47 9.34
N VAL A 112 9.42 8.09 8.47
CA VAL A 112 8.54 6.92 8.70
C VAL A 112 9.35 5.64 8.80
N ALA A 113 10.37 5.45 7.95
CA ALA A 113 11.25 4.27 7.98
C ALA A 113 12.02 4.15 9.31
N ILE A 114 12.49 5.27 9.88
CA ILE A 114 13.15 5.29 11.19
C ILE A 114 12.18 4.83 12.28
N VAL A 115 10.93 5.30 12.26
CA VAL A 115 9.90 4.91 13.25
C VAL A 115 9.50 3.44 13.06
N ALA A 116 9.35 2.99 11.82
CA ALA A 116 9.02 1.61 11.46
C ALA A 116 10.11 0.61 11.87
N GLY A 117 11.34 1.08 12.13
CA GLY A 117 12.40 0.30 12.75
C GLY A 117 11.98 -0.35 14.07
N ASN A 118 11.01 0.21 14.80
CA ASN A 118 10.48 -0.37 16.04
C ASN A 118 9.24 -1.25 15.84
N TRP A 119 8.74 -1.36 14.61
CA TRP A 119 7.52 -2.11 14.29
C TRP A 119 7.87 -3.56 13.98
N GLY A 120 7.95 -4.40 15.03
CA GLY A 120 7.99 -5.89 14.97
C GLY A 120 8.35 -6.51 13.62
N ASN A 121 7.39 -7.13 12.94
CA ASN A 121 7.52 -7.53 11.54
C ASN A 121 7.12 -6.36 10.63
N VAL A 122 8.08 -5.80 9.89
CA VAL A 122 7.85 -4.60 9.06
C VAL A 122 6.96 -4.92 7.87
N LEU A 123 7.12 -6.11 7.29
CA LEU A 123 6.31 -6.57 6.16
C LEU A 123 4.84 -6.68 6.57
N GLU A 124 4.55 -7.32 7.70
CA GLU A 124 3.20 -7.46 8.22
C GLU A 124 2.58 -6.09 8.54
N ALA A 125 3.33 -5.21 9.21
CA ALA A 125 2.87 -3.87 9.53
C ALA A 125 2.51 -3.06 8.26
N GLY A 126 3.37 -3.10 7.25
CA GLY A 126 3.14 -2.43 5.97
C GLY A 126 1.92 -2.96 5.23
N LEU A 127 1.77 -4.29 5.13
CA LEU A 127 0.64 -4.94 4.49
C LEU A 127 -0.68 -4.67 5.23
N LYS A 128 -0.65 -4.65 6.56
CA LYS A 128 -1.82 -4.32 7.40
C LYS A 128 -2.30 -2.89 7.14
N ILE A 129 -1.40 -1.91 7.10
CA ILE A 129 -1.73 -0.50 6.82
C ILE A 129 -2.25 -0.34 5.39
N ALA A 130 -1.59 -0.95 4.42
CA ALA A 130 -2.01 -0.91 3.02
C ALA A 130 -3.42 -1.49 2.82
N SER A 131 -3.75 -2.55 3.58
CA SER A 131 -5.06 -3.22 3.48
C SER A 131 -6.24 -2.32 3.86
N PHE A 132 -6.04 -1.32 4.74
CA PHE A 132 -7.13 -0.41 5.14
C PHE A 132 -7.58 0.45 3.95
N THR A 133 -6.60 1.03 3.26
CA THR A 133 -6.84 1.91 2.12
C THR A 133 -7.33 1.11 0.90
N TYR A 134 -6.71 -0.04 0.62
CA TYR A 134 -7.11 -0.87 -0.52
C TYR A 134 -8.51 -1.46 -0.36
N GLY A 135 -8.91 -1.87 0.86
CA GLY A 135 -10.27 -2.33 1.11
C GLY A 135 -11.30 -1.27 0.75
N SER A 136 -11.13 -0.06 1.27
CA SER A 136 -12.07 1.04 0.99
C SER A 136 -12.09 1.44 -0.49
N LEU A 137 -10.92 1.55 -1.13
CA LEU A 137 -10.81 1.90 -2.55
C LEU A 137 -11.45 0.83 -3.46
N LEU A 138 -11.21 -0.46 -3.18
CA LEU A 138 -11.80 -1.56 -3.93
C LEU A 138 -13.33 -1.55 -3.82
N GLY A 139 -13.87 -1.36 -2.61
CA GLY A 139 -15.31 -1.28 -2.40
C GLY A 139 -15.95 -0.10 -3.13
N ALA A 140 -15.31 1.08 -3.13
CA ALA A 140 -15.77 2.26 -3.86
C ALA A 140 -15.72 2.05 -5.38
N PHE A 141 -14.67 1.38 -5.87
CA PHE A 141 -14.56 1.04 -7.30
C PHE A 141 -15.65 0.06 -7.74
N LEU A 142 -15.90 -1.00 -6.96
CA LEU A 142 -16.99 -1.96 -7.23
C LEU A 142 -18.36 -1.28 -7.21
N LEU A 143 -18.57 -0.34 -6.29
CA LEU A 143 -19.79 0.45 -6.21
C LEU A 143 -20.01 1.30 -7.47
N GLY A 144 -18.95 1.94 -7.98
CA GLY A 144 -18.98 2.71 -9.23
C GLY A 144 -19.25 1.85 -10.47
N LEU A 145 -18.74 0.62 -10.51
CA LEU A 145 -19.02 -0.34 -11.58
C LEU A 145 -20.47 -0.87 -11.52
N SER A 146 -20.99 -1.14 -10.33
CA SER A 146 -22.33 -1.67 -10.11
C SER A 146 -23.43 -0.65 -10.45
N SER A 147 -23.21 0.63 -10.16
CA SER A 147 -24.28 1.64 -10.20
C SER A 147 -23.89 2.90 -10.98
N ARG A 148 -24.41 3.04 -12.21
CA ARG A 148 -24.19 4.22 -13.08
C ARG A 148 -24.80 5.55 -12.58
N LYS A 149 -25.53 5.54 -11.47
CA LYS A 149 -26.30 6.69 -10.95
C LYS A 149 -25.84 7.17 -9.57
N LEU A 150 -24.72 6.66 -9.06
CA LEU A 150 -24.23 7.11 -7.75
C LEU A 150 -23.64 8.52 -7.84
N GLY A 151 -24.00 9.37 -6.87
CA GLY A 151 -23.41 10.69 -6.71
C GLY A 151 -22.11 10.66 -5.93
N GLN A 152 -21.42 11.81 -5.91
CA GLN A 152 -20.16 12.00 -5.21
C GLN A 152 -20.32 11.86 -3.68
N THR A 153 -21.44 12.32 -3.12
CA THR A 153 -21.70 12.29 -1.69
C THR A 153 -21.82 10.87 -1.16
N GLU A 154 -22.53 10.00 -1.88
CA GLU A 154 -22.71 8.59 -1.54
C GLU A 154 -21.37 7.85 -1.55
N ALA A 155 -20.52 8.13 -2.54
CA ALA A 155 -19.19 7.54 -2.64
C ALA A 155 -18.27 7.97 -1.48
N ILE A 156 -18.29 9.26 -1.10
CA ILE A 156 -17.52 9.77 0.05
C ILE A 156 -17.99 9.11 1.35
N ILE A 157 -19.30 9.03 1.58
CA ILE A 157 -19.87 8.38 2.77
C ILE A 157 -19.45 6.90 2.82
N ALA A 158 -19.57 6.19 1.70
CA ALA A 158 -19.15 4.80 1.58
C ALA A 158 -17.68 4.61 1.98
N MET A 159 -16.79 5.44 1.44
CA MET A 159 -15.35 5.36 1.72
C MET A 159 -15.02 5.65 3.18
N LEU A 160 -15.68 6.63 3.80
CA LEU A 160 -15.52 6.97 5.20
C LEU A 160 -15.99 5.84 6.11
N VAL A 161 -17.17 5.27 5.84
CA VAL A 161 -17.70 4.13 6.61
C VAL A 161 -16.79 2.92 6.48
N GLY A 162 -16.28 2.63 5.29
CA GLY A 162 -15.29 1.57 5.07
C GLY A 162 -14.02 1.76 5.89
N LEU A 163 -13.47 2.97 5.89
CA LEU A 163 -12.27 3.30 6.65
C LEU A 163 -12.50 3.17 8.17
N VAL A 164 -13.60 3.69 8.68
CA VAL A 164 -13.97 3.57 10.11
C VAL A 164 -14.18 2.10 10.49
N THR A 165 -14.82 1.31 9.63
CA THR A 165 -14.99 -0.13 9.83
C THR A 165 -13.64 -0.83 9.91
N MET A 166 -12.67 -0.46 9.06
CA MET A 166 -11.31 -1.00 9.13
C MET A 166 -10.58 -0.63 10.42
N LEU A 167 -10.71 0.61 10.89
CA LEU A 167 -10.16 1.03 12.18
C LEU A 167 -10.75 0.20 13.32
N TRP A 168 -12.06 -0.07 13.30
CA TRP A 168 -12.70 -0.92 14.29
C TRP A 168 -12.24 -2.38 14.20
N VAL A 169 -12.24 -2.98 13.01
CA VAL A 169 -11.77 -4.37 12.78
C VAL A 169 -10.31 -4.53 13.20
N SER A 170 -9.49 -3.48 13.08
CA SER A 170 -8.09 -3.52 13.49
C SER A 170 -7.87 -3.79 14.98
N THR A 171 -8.88 -3.54 15.81
CA THR A 171 -8.89 -3.82 17.26
C THR A 171 -9.39 -5.22 17.62
N THR A 172 -9.91 -5.96 16.63
CA THR A 172 -10.44 -7.32 16.81
C THR A 172 -9.38 -8.38 16.52
N ALA A 173 -9.68 -9.64 16.85
CA ALA A 173 -8.80 -10.78 16.59
C ALA A 173 -8.80 -11.25 15.12
N VAL A 174 -9.29 -10.43 14.18
CA VAL A 174 -9.34 -10.77 12.76
C VAL A 174 -7.94 -10.67 12.15
N ALA A 175 -7.53 -11.70 11.41
CA ALA A 175 -6.25 -11.68 10.70
C ALA A 175 -6.25 -10.65 9.57
N TRP A 176 -5.14 -9.92 9.43
CA TRP A 176 -5.00 -8.81 8.47
C TRP A 176 -5.35 -9.13 7.00
N PRO A 177 -5.17 -10.36 6.46
CA PRO A 177 -5.54 -10.64 5.07
C PRO A 177 -7.03 -10.46 4.78
N TRP A 178 -7.88 -10.58 5.81
CA TRP A 178 -9.32 -10.36 5.69
C TRP A 178 -9.73 -8.89 5.65
N TYR A 179 -8.82 -7.97 6.00
CA TYR A 179 -9.14 -6.55 6.10
C TYR A 179 -9.58 -5.99 4.74
N VAL A 180 -8.90 -6.34 3.66
CA VAL A 180 -9.30 -5.87 2.31
C VAL A 180 -10.72 -6.32 1.97
N ALA A 181 -11.05 -7.60 2.21
CA ALA A 181 -12.37 -8.15 1.90
C ALA A 181 -13.47 -7.52 2.77
N ILE A 182 -13.24 -7.41 4.08
CA ILE A 182 -14.20 -6.79 5.01
C ILE A 182 -14.36 -5.30 4.69
N GLY A 183 -13.28 -4.59 4.38
CA GLY A 183 -13.31 -3.17 4.04
C GLY A 183 -14.04 -2.92 2.73
N ALA A 184 -13.77 -3.72 1.71
CA ALA A 184 -14.44 -3.61 0.41
C ALA A 184 -15.93 -3.90 0.52
N THR A 185 -16.32 -4.94 1.26
CA THR A 185 -17.74 -5.27 1.48
C THR A 185 -18.44 -4.19 2.32
N ALA A 186 -17.82 -3.70 3.38
CA ALA A 186 -18.36 -2.62 4.19
C ALA A 186 -18.57 -1.33 3.37
N THR A 187 -17.58 -0.91 2.59
CA THR A 187 -17.70 0.25 1.70
C THR A 187 -18.80 0.04 0.66
N PHE A 188 -18.82 -1.13 0.01
CA PHE A 188 -19.81 -1.42 -1.03
C PHE A 188 -21.25 -1.40 -0.49
N VAL A 189 -21.49 -2.05 0.65
CA VAL A 189 -22.80 -2.08 1.31
C VAL A 189 -23.19 -0.69 1.81
N ALA A 190 -22.28 0.03 2.47
CA ALA A 190 -22.53 1.38 2.94
C ALA A 190 -22.90 2.33 1.80
N GLY A 191 -22.22 2.21 0.65
CA GLY A 191 -22.52 2.99 -0.54
C GLY A 191 -23.87 2.68 -1.16
N HIS A 192 -24.26 1.39 -1.22
CA HIS A 192 -25.60 1.01 -1.67
C HIS A 192 -26.69 1.51 -0.72
N LEU A 193 -26.48 1.42 0.60
CA LEU A 193 -27.40 1.93 1.59
C LEU A 193 -27.52 3.46 1.52
N ALA A 194 -26.40 4.17 1.43
CA ALA A 194 -26.37 5.63 1.25
C ALA A 194 -27.11 6.04 -0.03
N TYR A 195 -26.91 5.30 -1.13
CA TYR A 195 -27.65 5.51 -2.37
C TYR A 195 -29.16 5.35 -2.16
N VAL A 196 -29.63 4.28 -1.52
CA VAL A 196 -31.08 4.06 -1.29
C VAL A 196 -31.67 5.13 -0.37
N LEU A 197 -30.94 5.56 0.66
CA LEU A 197 -31.41 6.54 1.64
C LEU A 197 -31.39 7.98 1.11
N LEU A 198 -30.38 8.34 0.31
CA LEU A 198 -30.19 9.70 -0.20
C LEU A 198 -30.81 9.91 -1.59
N SER A 199 -31.04 8.84 -2.36
CA SER A 199 -31.80 8.89 -3.62
C SER A 199 -33.28 9.14 -3.33
N ARG A 200 -33.62 10.38 -3.02
CA ARG A 200 -35.01 10.84 -3.02
C ARG A 200 -35.58 10.70 -4.43
N PRO A 201 -36.77 10.08 -4.61
CA PRO A 201 -37.48 10.10 -5.89
C PRO A 201 -37.97 11.54 -6.14
N GLY A 202 -37.18 12.36 -6.85
CA GLY A 202 -37.61 13.74 -7.07
C GLY A 202 -36.62 14.77 -7.62
N LYS A 203 -35.45 14.39 -8.14
CA LYS A 203 -34.70 15.29 -9.03
C LYS A 203 -34.59 14.66 -10.41
N SER A 204 -35.69 14.80 -11.15
CA SER A 204 -35.62 14.96 -12.59
C SER A 204 -34.47 15.92 -12.88
N ARG A 205 -33.43 15.40 -13.53
CA ARG A 205 -32.32 16.16 -14.06
C ARG A 205 -32.84 16.91 -15.28
N ALA A 206 -33.70 17.90 -15.02
CA ALA A 206 -34.13 18.86 -16.00
C ALA A 206 -32.96 19.82 -16.24
N ALA A 207 -32.46 19.77 -17.47
CA ALA A 207 -31.63 20.76 -18.14
C ALA A 207 -30.16 20.93 -17.70
N ARG A 208 -29.31 20.66 -18.71
CA ARG A 208 -27.92 21.10 -18.94
C ARG A 208 -26.81 20.17 -18.45
#